data_AF-A0A1G0YR66-F1
#
_entry.id   AF-A0A1G0YR66-F1
#
_cell.length_a   1.000
_cell.length_b   1.000
_cell.length_c   1.000
_cell.angle_alpha   90.00
_cell.angle_beta   90.00
_cell.angle_gamma   90.00
#
_symmetry.space_group_name_H-M   'P 1'
#
loop_
_entity.id
_entity.type
_entity.pdbx_description
1 polymer ?
#
loop_
_entity_poly.entity_id
_entity_poly.type
_entity_poly.pdbx_seq_one_letter_code
_entity_poly.pdbx_strand_id
1 'polypeptide(L)'
;MHVAKRILYYYPIIHTQADLGSLGDVAHQVIQKKVGNHLMAERARRIDAVWKVIRKSVNTLPIDYSKARIYQDGLPICNYTDKIVLDLANQGSVNHQIIFELQQKGGMLLGTEAPDLLLEELELMKKKLNIYSNKQNFNDLEHQLLSKRDHYIAQRINSTLSDAEIGILFLGSLHTVVDKLDMDIEVIYPIGKPKIITWS
;
A
#
# COMPACT_ATOMS: atom_id res chain seq x y z
N MET A 1 -21.54 28.17 -0.69
CA MET A 1 -21.74 26.71 -0.52
C MET A 1 -20.54 26.21 0.27
N HIS A 2 -20.75 25.64 1.46
CA HIS A 2 -19.68 24.92 2.14
C HIS A 2 -19.54 23.57 1.44
N VAL A 3 -18.44 23.35 0.72
CA VAL A 3 -18.09 22.00 0.25
C VAL A 3 -17.83 21.17 1.50
N ALA A 4 -18.56 20.08 1.68
CA ALA A 4 -18.31 19.19 2.81
C ALA A 4 -16.91 18.60 2.66
N LYS A 5 -16.14 18.60 3.75
CA LYS A 5 -14.74 18.20 3.72
C LYS A 5 -14.65 16.68 3.86
N ARG A 6 -14.14 15.99 2.84
CA ARG A 6 -13.91 14.55 2.85
C ARG A 6 -12.63 14.25 3.63
N ILE A 7 -12.63 13.25 4.51
CA ILE A 7 -11.46 12.94 5.36
C ILE A 7 -10.79 11.66 4.86
N LEU A 8 -9.46 11.68 4.75
CA LEU A 8 -8.63 10.54 4.37
C LEU A 8 -7.51 10.33 5.41
N TYR A 9 -7.59 9.26 6.19
CA TYR A 9 -6.52 8.83 7.08
C TYR A 9 -5.44 8.08 6.30
N TYR A 10 -4.21 8.61 6.30
CA TYR A 10 -3.07 8.04 5.60
C TYR A 10 -2.19 7.21 6.53
N TYR A 11 -1.96 5.96 6.15
CA TYR A 11 -1.01 5.05 6.78
C TYR A 11 0.05 4.59 5.77
N PRO A 12 1.34 4.88 6.00
CA PRO A 12 2.40 4.28 5.20
C PRO A 12 2.46 2.77 5.44
N ILE A 13 2.62 1.99 4.38
CA ILE A 13 2.88 0.55 4.49
C ILE A 13 4.33 0.21 4.12
N ILE A 14 4.80 -0.87 4.72
CA ILE A 14 6.07 -1.51 4.38
C ILE A 14 5.72 -2.86 3.79
N HIS A 15 5.86 -3.01 2.48
CA HIS A 15 5.68 -4.30 1.82
C HIS A 15 6.66 -5.32 2.38
N THR A 16 6.12 -6.44 2.86
CA THR A 16 6.86 -7.60 3.36
C THR A 16 6.95 -8.68 2.29
N GLN A 17 7.76 -9.72 2.51
CA GLN A 17 7.84 -10.87 1.62
C GLN A 17 6.48 -11.53 1.40
N ALA A 18 5.64 -11.62 2.44
CA ALA A 18 4.30 -12.17 2.35
C ALA A 18 3.37 -11.36 1.43
N ASP A 19 3.66 -10.07 1.21
CA ASP A 19 2.90 -9.20 0.31
C ASP A 19 3.33 -9.36 -1.17
N LEU A 20 4.52 -9.92 -1.41
CA LEU A 20 5.12 -10.06 -2.74
C LEU A 20 5.00 -11.48 -3.32
N GLY A 21 4.48 -12.45 -2.56
CA GLY A 21 4.36 -13.85 -2.99
C GLY A 21 5.71 -14.44 -3.45
N SER A 22 5.69 -15.21 -4.55
CA SER A 22 6.89 -15.90 -5.07
C SER A 22 8.04 -14.98 -5.49
N LEU A 23 7.77 -13.70 -5.76
CA LEU A 23 8.80 -12.68 -6.03
C LEU A 23 9.51 -12.23 -4.75
N GLY A 24 8.80 -12.24 -3.62
CA GLY A 24 9.38 -12.02 -2.30
C GLY A 24 10.41 -13.08 -1.94
N ASP A 25 10.18 -14.34 -2.34
CA ASP A 25 11.10 -15.46 -2.06
C ASP A 25 12.46 -15.30 -2.76
N VAL A 26 12.45 -14.86 -4.02
CA VAL A 26 13.68 -14.63 -4.81
C VAL A 26 14.47 -13.45 -4.25
N ALA A 27 13.78 -12.35 -3.89
CA ALA A 27 14.42 -11.19 -3.26
C ALA A 27 14.99 -11.53 -1.88
N HIS A 28 14.28 -12.33 -1.07
CA HIS A 28 14.75 -12.75 0.25
C HIS A 28 16.00 -13.63 0.15
N GLN A 29 16.07 -14.58 -0.79
CA GLN A 29 17.26 -15.41 -0.99
C GLN A 29 18.50 -14.60 -1.41
N VAL A 30 18.32 -13.53 -2.18
CA VAL A 30 19.42 -12.63 -2.58
C VAL A 30 19.87 -11.73 -1.41
N ILE A 31 18.93 -11.21 -0.61
CA ILE A 31 19.23 -10.36 0.55
C ILE A 31 19.86 -11.18 1.69
N GLN A 32 19.39 -12.40 1.94
CA GLN A 32 19.90 -13.30 2.98
C GLN A 32 21.35 -13.72 2.73
N LYS A 33 21.77 -13.84 1.46
CA LYS A 33 23.18 -14.08 1.10
C LYS A 33 24.10 -12.87 1.33
N LYS A 34 23.54 -11.65 1.42
CA LYS A 34 24.30 -10.39 1.58
C LYS A 34 24.25 -9.78 2.98
N VAL A 35 23.22 -10.10 3.77
CA VAL A 35 22.96 -9.47 5.07
C VAL A 35 22.89 -10.54 6.15
N GLY A 36 23.81 -10.50 7.12
CA GLY A 36 23.90 -11.51 8.19
C GLY A 36 22.64 -11.60 9.07
N ASN A 37 22.42 -12.78 9.66
CA ASN A 37 21.21 -13.15 10.42
C ASN A 37 20.82 -12.16 11.54
N HIS A 38 21.79 -11.51 12.20
CA HIS A 38 21.53 -10.54 13.27
C HIS A 38 20.84 -9.26 12.76
N LEU A 39 21.29 -8.73 11.62
CA LEU A 39 20.72 -7.54 10.99
C LEU A 39 19.29 -7.82 10.47
N MET A 40 19.02 -9.05 10.04
CA MET A 40 17.68 -9.49 9.64
C MET A 40 16.71 -9.53 10.84
N ALA A 41 17.13 -10.09 11.98
CA ALA A 41 16.29 -10.15 13.18
C ALA A 41 15.99 -8.74 13.76
N GLU A 42 16.96 -7.83 13.68
CA GLU A 42 16.74 -6.44 14.08
C GLU A 42 15.78 -5.70 13.13
N ARG A 43 15.93 -5.89 11.82
CA ARG A 43 15.02 -5.34 10.81
C ARG A 43 13.59 -5.87 10.99
N ALA A 44 13.43 -7.16 11.21
CA ALA A 44 12.13 -7.78 11.47
C ALA A 44 11.45 -7.19 12.72
N ARG A 45 12.20 -7.02 13.82
CA ARG A 45 11.69 -6.37 15.05
C ARG A 45 11.24 -4.93 14.82
N ARG A 46 11.99 -4.15 14.02
CA ARG A 46 11.60 -2.77 13.67
C ARG A 46 10.33 -2.74 12.82
N ILE A 47 10.20 -3.63 11.84
CA ILE A 47 9.01 -3.75 11.00
C ILE A 47 7.78 -4.15 11.85
N ASP A 48 7.93 -5.13 12.74
CA ASP A 48 6.86 -5.55 13.66
C ASP A 48 6.41 -4.39 14.59
N ALA A 49 7.36 -3.62 15.11
CA ALA A 49 7.04 -2.44 15.93
C ALA A 49 6.24 -1.39 15.14
N VAL A 50 6.60 -1.12 13.88
CA VAL A 50 5.83 -0.21 13.00
C VAL A 50 4.42 -0.74 12.78
N TRP A 51 4.27 -2.03 12.49
CA TRP A 51 2.95 -2.63 12.29
C TRP A 51 2.07 -2.60 13.54
N LYS A 52 2.65 -2.80 14.73
CA LYS A 52 1.93 -2.65 16.01
C LYS A 52 1.41 -1.23 16.20
N VAL A 53 2.19 -0.22 15.83
CA VAL A 53 1.78 1.20 15.89
C VAL A 53 0.65 1.48 14.90
N ILE A 54 0.78 1.03 13.65
CA ILE A 54 -0.26 1.18 12.63
C ILE A 54 -1.55 0.49 13.08
N ARG A 55 -1.48 -0.79 13.45
CA ARG A 55 -2.63 -1.58 13.90
C ARG A 55 -3.33 -0.95 15.10
N LYS A 56 -2.57 -0.47 16.09
CA LYS A 56 -3.14 0.23 17.26
C LYS A 56 -3.83 1.53 16.84
N SER A 57 -3.16 2.35 16.03
CA SER A 57 -3.69 3.64 15.59
C SER A 57 -4.97 3.47 14.79
N VAL A 58 -4.96 2.61 13.77
CA VAL A 58 -6.14 2.44 12.90
C VAL A 58 -7.32 1.86 13.67
N ASN A 59 -7.10 0.96 14.63
CA ASN A 59 -8.18 0.36 15.43
C ASN A 59 -8.77 1.30 16.49
N THR A 60 -8.09 2.41 16.81
CA THR A 60 -8.51 3.39 17.83
C THR A 60 -8.96 4.72 17.21
N LEU A 61 -9.10 4.78 15.89
CA LEU A 61 -9.68 5.94 15.22
C LEU A 61 -11.11 6.20 15.74
N PRO A 62 -11.45 7.45 16.09
CA PRO A 62 -12.77 7.82 16.59
C PRO A 62 -13.77 7.96 15.44
N ILE A 63 -13.97 6.88 14.67
CA ILE A 63 -14.78 6.86 13.45
C ILE A 63 -15.79 5.72 13.47
N ASP A 64 -16.86 5.88 12.69
CA ASP A 64 -17.79 4.80 12.37
C ASP A 64 -17.24 4.00 11.18
N TYR A 65 -16.70 2.81 11.46
CA TYR A 65 -16.10 1.96 10.43
C TYR A 65 -17.12 1.49 9.39
N SER A 66 -18.43 1.46 9.69
CA SER A 66 -19.47 1.12 8.70
C SER A 66 -19.57 2.13 7.56
N LYS A 67 -19.02 3.34 7.75
CA LYS A 67 -18.91 4.41 6.75
C LYS A 67 -17.50 4.57 6.21
N ALA A 68 -16.59 3.68 6.58
CA ALA A 68 -15.20 3.75 6.16
C ALA A 68 -15.00 3.11 4.79
N ARG A 69 -14.25 3.80 3.93
CA ARG A 69 -13.71 3.29 2.66
C ARG A 69 -12.24 2.94 2.85
N ILE A 70 -11.88 1.68 2.63
CA ILE A 70 -10.51 1.20 2.80
C ILE A 70 -9.85 1.11 1.43
N TYR A 71 -8.75 1.82 1.26
CA TYR A 71 -7.92 1.87 0.07
C TYR A 71 -6.57 1.23 0.39
N GLN A 72 -6.19 0.21 -0.38
CA GLN A 72 -4.95 -0.53 -0.18
C GLN A 72 -4.11 -0.51 -1.45
N ASP A 73 -2.83 -0.14 -1.34
CA ASP A 73 -1.82 -0.26 -2.40
C ASP A 73 -1.73 -1.69 -2.97
N GLY A 74 -1.54 -1.81 -4.28
CA GLY A 74 -1.35 -3.10 -4.96
C GLY A 74 -2.62 -3.95 -5.07
N LEU A 75 -3.79 -3.41 -4.69
CA LEU A 75 -5.05 -4.16 -4.71
C LEU A 75 -5.82 -3.88 -6.01
N PRO A 76 -5.95 -4.85 -6.93
CA PRO A 76 -6.61 -4.64 -8.21
C PRO A 76 -8.11 -4.39 -8.05
N ILE A 77 -8.68 -3.57 -8.93
CA ILE A 77 -10.13 -3.49 -9.09
C ILE A 77 -10.62 -4.79 -9.75
N CYS A 78 -11.22 -5.68 -8.93
CA CYS A 78 -11.83 -6.91 -9.42
C CYS A 78 -12.86 -7.49 -8.43
N ASN A 79 -13.58 -8.52 -8.86
CA ASN A 79 -14.56 -9.23 -8.02
C ASN A 79 -13.92 -10.15 -6.96
N TYR A 80 -12.60 -10.23 -6.91
CA TYR A 80 -11.85 -11.09 -5.98
C TYR A 80 -11.11 -10.30 -4.90
N THR A 81 -11.33 -8.99 -4.82
CA THR A 81 -10.66 -8.08 -3.88
C THR A 81 -10.69 -8.61 -2.44
N ASP A 82 -11.86 -8.98 -1.93
CA ASP A 82 -12.01 -9.52 -0.56
C ASP A 82 -11.29 -10.87 -0.37
N LYS A 83 -11.35 -11.72 -1.40
CA LYS A 83 -10.68 -13.02 -1.38
C LYS A 83 -9.16 -12.88 -1.34
N ILE A 84 -8.60 -11.94 -2.11
CA ILE A 84 -7.16 -11.65 -2.11
C ILE A 84 -6.72 -11.23 -0.71
N VAL A 85 -7.45 -10.31 -0.07
CA VAL A 85 -7.13 -9.86 1.29
C VAL A 85 -7.20 -11.01 2.29
N LEU A 86 -8.27 -11.82 2.25
CA LEU A 86 -8.40 -12.97 3.15
C LEU A 86 -7.27 -13.99 2.95
N ASP A 87 -6.96 -14.34 1.70
CA ASP A 87 -5.92 -15.32 1.38
C ASP A 87 -4.54 -14.82 1.85
N LEU A 88 -4.20 -13.55 1.64
CA LEU A 88 -2.93 -12.95 2.11
C LEU A 88 -2.88 -12.77 3.62
N ALA A 89 -4.00 -12.45 4.27
CA ALA A 89 -4.10 -12.40 5.73
C ALA A 89 -3.82 -13.77 6.36
N ASN A 90 -4.37 -14.84 5.77
CA ASN A 90 -4.15 -16.23 6.18
C ASN A 90 -2.70 -16.70 5.92
N GLN A 91 -2.04 -16.14 4.92
CA GLN A 91 -0.61 -16.37 4.64
C GLN A 91 0.33 -15.57 5.57
N GLY A 92 -0.22 -14.78 6.49
CA GLY A 92 0.56 -14.07 7.50
C GLY A 92 0.95 -12.63 7.12
N SER A 93 0.39 -12.07 6.06
CA SER A 93 0.56 -10.63 5.79
C SER A 93 -0.11 -9.80 6.88
N VAL A 94 0.71 -9.13 7.68
CA VAL A 94 0.24 -8.25 8.77
C VAL A 94 -0.60 -7.10 8.23
N ASN A 95 -0.28 -6.60 7.04
CA ASN A 95 -1.05 -5.56 6.35
C ASN A 95 -2.46 -6.06 6.02
N HIS A 96 -2.56 -7.20 5.35
CA HIS A 96 -3.85 -7.76 4.94
C HIS A 96 -4.68 -8.24 6.13
N GLN A 97 -4.05 -8.67 7.23
CA GLN A 97 -4.76 -8.92 8.49
C GLN A 97 -5.42 -7.64 9.05
N ILE A 98 -4.72 -6.50 9.01
CA ILE A 98 -5.29 -5.22 9.45
C ILE A 98 -6.48 -4.84 8.57
N ILE A 99 -6.35 -4.95 7.26
CA ILE A 99 -7.44 -4.65 6.31
C ILE A 99 -8.64 -5.55 6.61
N PHE A 100 -8.41 -6.86 6.77
CA PHE A 100 -9.46 -7.82 7.08
C PHE A 100 -10.16 -7.48 8.41
N GLU A 101 -9.42 -7.12 9.47
CA GLU A 101 -9.98 -6.66 10.74
C GLU A 101 -10.90 -5.43 10.56
N LEU A 102 -10.53 -4.49 9.68
CA LEU A 102 -11.35 -3.30 9.39
C LEU A 102 -12.62 -3.66 8.61
N GLN A 103 -12.57 -4.64 7.71
CA GLN A 103 -13.76 -5.15 7.03
C GLN A 103 -14.73 -5.80 8.01
N GLN A 104 -14.22 -6.56 8.99
CA GLN A 104 -15.05 -7.15 10.05
C GLN A 104 -15.74 -6.08 10.92
N LYS A 105 -15.20 -4.86 10.97
CA LYS A 105 -15.82 -3.71 11.64
C LYS A 105 -16.84 -2.95 10.76
N GLY A 106 -17.07 -3.40 9.53
CA GLY A 106 -18.00 -2.79 8.57
C GLY A 106 -17.34 -1.92 7.51
N GLY A 107 -16.01 -1.80 7.50
CA GLY A 107 -15.30 -1.03 6.49
C GLY A 107 -15.44 -1.64 5.10
N MET A 108 -15.74 -0.81 4.11
CA MET A 108 -15.87 -1.25 2.72
C MET A 108 -14.51 -1.17 2.02
N LEU A 109 -13.99 -2.32 1.63
CA LEU A 109 -12.75 -2.43 0.86
C LEU A 109 -12.98 -2.04 -0.60
N LEU A 110 -12.05 -1.25 -1.15
CA LEU A 110 -12.05 -0.84 -2.55
C LEU A 110 -10.71 -1.21 -3.20
N GLY A 111 -10.79 -1.84 -4.37
CA GLY A 111 -9.64 -1.93 -5.27
C GLY A 111 -9.18 -0.52 -5.68
N THR A 112 -7.87 -0.31 -5.68
CA THR A 112 -7.21 0.98 -5.91
C THR A 112 -6.45 1.02 -7.23
N GLU A 113 -6.10 -0.15 -7.77
CA GLU A 113 -5.18 -0.29 -8.88
C GLU A 113 -5.86 -0.81 -10.15
N ALA A 114 -5.42 -0.30 -11.29
CA ALA A 114 -5.79 -0.84 -12.58
C ALA A 114 -5.05 -2.18 -12.79
N PRO A 115 -5.75 -3.29 -13.10
CA PRO A 115 -5.11 -4.58 -13.33
C PRO A 115 -4.00 -4.53 -14.40
N ASP A 116 -4.21 -3.78 -15.48
CA ASP A 116 -3.22 -3.64 -16.55
C ASP A 116 -1.93 -2.96 -16.09
N LEU A 117 -2.02 -1.96 -15.19
CA LEU A 117 -0.84 -1.29 -14.64
C LEU A 117 -0.04 -2.21 -13.70
N LEU A 118 -0.71 -3.08 -12.95
CA LEU A 118 -0.05 -4.09 -12.12
C LEU A 118 0.66 -5.15 -12.98
N LEU A 119 0.05 -5.55 -14.11
CA LEU A 119 0.68 -6.45 -15.08
C LEU A 119 1.90 -5.80 -15.74
N GLU A 120 1.83 -4.51 -16.11
CA GLU A 120 2.99 -3.76 -16.60
C GLU A 120 4.14 -3.74 -15.58
N GLU A 121 3.84 -3.57 -14.29
CA GLU A 121 4.84 -3.57 -13.22
C GLU A 121 5.49 -4.95 -13.08
N LEU A 122 4.68 -6.01 -13.09
CA LEU A 122 5.15 -7.38 -13.03
C LEU A 122 6.08 -7.71 -14.21
N GLU A 123 5.72 -7.31 -15.43
CA GLU A 123 6.55 -7.52 -16.62
C GLU A 123 7.86 -6.73 -16.56
N LEU A 124 7.83 -5.50 -16.04
CA LEU A 124 9.03 -4.69 -15.82
C LEU A 124 9.96 -5.34 -14.80
N MET A 125 9.42 -5.87 -13.70
CA MET A 125 10.18 -6.63 -12.70
C MET A 125 10.79 -7.91 -13.29
N LYS A 126 10.03 -8.69 -14.06
CA LYS A 126 10.55 -9.90 -14.73
C LYS A 126 11.69 -9.57 -15.69
N LYS A 127 11.58 -8.50 -16.48
CA LYS A 127 12.66 -8.03 -17.36
C LYS A 127 13.92 -7.70 -16.56
N LYS A 128 13.79 -6.99 -15.44
CA LYS A 128 14.93 -6.70 -14.55
C LYS A 128 15.58 -7.97 -14.00
N LEU A 129 14.79 -8.95 -13.58
CA LEU A 129 15.29 -10.21 -13.03
C LEU A 129 15.95 -11.11 -14.09
N ASN A 130 15.46 -11.10 -15.34
CA ASN A 130 16.04 -11.88 -16.44
C ASN A 130 17.32 -11.26 -17.01
N ILE A 131 17.56 -9.96 -16.81
CA ILE A 131 18.71 -9.24 -17.36
C ILE A 131 19.79 -9.07 -16.27
N TYR A 132 20.30 -10.18 -15.71
CA TYR A 132 21.53 -10.13 -14.90
C TYR A 132 22.81 -9.87 -15.74
N SER A 133 22.71 -9.55 -17.04
CA SER A 133 23.86 -9.37 -17.94
C SER A 133 23.93 -8.08 -18.76
N ASN A 134 22.92 -7.20 -18.78
CA ASN A 134 23.00 -5.92 -19.52
C ASN A 134 22.46 -4.74 -18.71
N LYS A 135 23.28 -3.68 -18.57
CA LYS A 135 22.96 -2.42 -17.86
C LYS A 135 21.91 -1.60 -18.63
N GLN A 136 20.68 -2.07 -18.70
CA GLN A 136 19.58 -1.27 -19.22
C GLN A 136 18.99 -0.44 -18.08
N ASN A 137 18.96 0.89 -18.23
CA ASN A 137 18.41 1.79 -17.23
C ASN A 137 16.88 1.80 -17.35
N PHE A 138 16.19 1.11 -16.44
CA PHE A 138 14.73 1.04 -16.39
C PHE A 138 14.10 2.13 -15.51
N ASN A 139 14.90 3.03 -14.93
CA ASN A 139 14.40 3.99 -13.93
C ASN A 139 13.31 4.90 -14.51
N ASP A 140 13.46 5.37 -15.75
CA ASP A 140 12.45 6.24 -16.37
C ASP A 140 11.11 5.53 -16.56
N LEU A 141 11.13 4.25 -16.96
CA LEU A 141 9.94 3.42 -17.11
C LEU A 141 9.26 3.15 -15.76
N GLU A 142 10.03 2.90 -14.70
CA GLU A 142 9.50 2.73 -13.34
C GLU A 142 8.86 4.01 -12.81
N HIS A 143 9.52 5.15 -12.99
CA HIS A 143 8.98 6.44 -12.57
C HIS A 143 7.70 6.79 -13.32
N GLN A 144 7.65 6.53 -14.64
CA GLN A 144 6.44 6.73 -15.43
C GLN A 144 5.30 5.81 -14.98
N LEU A 145 5.59 4.52 -14.74
CA LEU A 145 4.59 3.56 -14.32
C LEU A 145 4.05 3.87 -12.91
N LEU A 146 4.93 4.19 -11.97
CA LEU A 146 4.55 4.60 -10.62
C LEU A 146 3.68 5.86 -10.65
N SER A 147 4.04 6.84 -11.49
CA SER A 147 3.22 8.04 -11.70
C SER A 147 1.84 7.70 -12.26
N LYS A 148 1.72 6.78 -13.23
CA LYS A 148 0.41 6.33 -13.74
C LYS A 148 -0.43 5.69 -12.64
N ARG A 149 0.17 4.82 -11.82
CA ARG A 149 -0.49 4.19 -10.66
C ARG A 149 -0.96 5.26 -9.66
N ASP A 150 -0.11 6.23 -9.32
CA ASP A 150 -0.48 7.35 -8.43
C ASP A 150 -1.71 8.12 -8.92
N HIS A 151 -1.76 8.45 -10.22
CA HIS A 151 -2.91 9.14 -10.81
C HIS A 151 -4.17 8.30 -10.74
N TYR A 152 -4.06 7.00 -11.01
CA TYR A 152 -5.19 6.08 -10.98
C TYR A 152 -5.75 5.92 -9.57
N ILE A 153 -4.89 5.72 -8.57
CA ILE A 153 -5.26 5.64 -7.16
C ILE A 153 -5.95 6.94 -6.72
N ALA A 154 -5.37 8.10 -7.04
CA ALA A 154 -5.95 9.40 -6.69
C ALA A 154 -7.34 9.57 -7.31
N GLN A 155 -7.48 9.32 -8.61
CA GLN A 155 -8.77 9.37 -9.30
C GLN A 155 -9.79 8.40 -8.67
N ARG A 156 -9.33 7.22 -8.27
CA ARG A 156 -10.19 6.24 -7.60
C ARG A 156 -10.70 6.75 -6.27
N ILE A 157 -9.84 7.36 -5.45
CA ILE A 157 -10.24 7.98 -4.17
C ILE A 157 -11.21 9.13 -4.43
N ASN A 158 -10.86 10.06 -5.33
CA ASN A 158 -11.66 11.23 -5.65
C ASN A 158 -13.09 10.86 -6.10
N SER A 159 -13.23 9.77 -6.86
CA SER A 159 -14.53 9.33 -7.39
C SER A 159 -15.34 8.43 -6.46
N THR A 160 -14.75 7.88 -5.39
CA THR A 160 -15.43 6.90 -4.53
C THR A 160 -15.57 7.31 -3.08
N LEU A 161 -14.78 8.27 -2.61
CA LEU A 161 -14.92 8.83 -1.28
C LEU A 161 -15.98 9.93 -1.33
N SER A 162 -17.12 9.68 -0.68
CA SER A 162 -18.24 10.62 -0.63
C SER A 162 -18.17 11.53 0.62
N ASP A 163 -18.90 12.64 0.61
CA ASP A 163 -18.93 13.66 1.69
C ASP A 163 -19.27 13.13 3.10
N ALA A 164 -20.03 12.04 3.19
CA ALA A 164 -20.45 11.43 4.45
C ALA A 164 -19.56 10.25 4.88
N GLU A 165 -18.51 9.96 4.12
CA GLU A 165 -17.64 8.80 4.28
C GLU A 165 -16.25 9.21 4.76
N ILE A 166 -15.53 8.22 5.30
CA ILE A 166 -14.17 8.41 5.81
C ILE A 166 -13.26 7.44 5.07
N GLY A 167 -12.21 7.96 4.44
CA GLY A 167 -11.20 7.14 3.79
C GLY A 167 -10.13 6.68 4.78
N ILE A 168 -9.67 5.44 4.63
CA ILE A 168 -8.45 4.92 5.24
C ILE A 168 -7.56 4.41 4.10
N LEU A 169 -6.41 5.03 3.91
CA LEU A 169 -5.46 4.73 2.84
C LEU A 169 -4.21 4.09 3.41
N PHE A 170 -3.89 2.90 2.90
CA PHE A 170 -2.65 2.18 3.14
C PHE A 170 -1.80 2.23 1.86
N LEU A 171 -0.69 2.99 1.90
CA LEU A 171 0.07 3.30 0.68
C LEU A 171 1.58 3.19 0.87
N GLY A 172 2.27 2.57 -0.09
CA GLY A 172 3.73 2.44 -0.09
C GLY A 172 4.44 3.79 -0.16
N SER A 173 5.62 3.89 0.47
CA SER A 173 6.35 5.17 0.63
C SER A 173 6.84 5.84 -0.66
N LEU A 174 6.84 5.14 -1.78
CA LEU A 174 7.28 5.68 -3.07
C LEU A 174 6.16 6.44 -3.80
N HIS A 175 4.91 6.21 -3.43
CA HIS A 175 3.76 6.82 -4.08
C HIS A 175 3.58 8.29 -3.69
N THR A 176 3.12 9.10 -4.65
CA THR A 176 2.84 10.53 -4.53
C THR A 176 1.36 10.82 -4.86
N VAL A 177 0.45 10.11 -4.21
CA VAL A 177 -1.01 10.21 -4.45
C VAL A 177 -1.60 11.52 -3.92
N VAL A 178 -1.11 12.01 -2.77
CA VAL A 178 -1.74 13.13 -2.05
C VAL A 178 -1.80 14.42 -2.88
N ASP A 179 -0.78 14.69 -3.69
CA ASP A 179 -0.71 15.90 -4.54
C ASP A 179 -1.72 15.86 -5.71
N LYS A 180 -2.40 14.74 -5.91
CA LYS A 180 -3.35 14.49 -7.00
C LYS A 180 -4.79 14.35 -6.50
N LEU A 181 -5.02 14.47 -5.19
CA LEU A 181 -6.35 14.41 -4.59
C LEU A 181 -7.11 15.71 -4.82
N ASP A 182 -8.44 15.63 -4.81
CA ASP A 182 -9.28 16.83 -4.87
C ASP A 182 -9.05 17.73 -3.64
N MET A 183 -9.20 19.04 -3.82
CA MET A 183 -8.88 20.04 -2.79
C MET A 183 -9.74 19.96 -1.52
N ASP A 184 -10.89 19.32 -1.60
CA ASP A 184 -11.82 19.11 -0.49
C ASP A 184 -11.52 17.83 0.33
N ILE A 185 -10.52 17.03 -0.08
CA ILE A 185 -10.03 15.88 0.68
C ILE A 185 -8.95 16.34 1.68
N GLU A 186 -9.26 16.25 2.97
CA GLU A 186 -8.31 16.44 4.05
C GLU A 186 -7.54 15.16 4.35
N VAL A 187 -6.22 15.19 4.15
CA VAL A 187 -5.36 14.08 4.53
C VAL A 187 -4.86 14.24 5.96
N ILE A 188 -5.22 13.29 6.82
CA ILE A 188 -4.76 13.20 8.21
C ILE A 188 -3.69 12.11 8.29
N TYR A 189 -2.61 12.38 9.03
CA TYR A 189 -1.50 11.43 9.22
C TYR A 189 -1.41 11.00 10.70
N PRO A 190 -2.18 10.00 11.15
CA PRO A 190 -2.26 9.63 12.57
C PRO A 190 -0.93 9.25 13.21
N ILE A 191 0.00 8.74 12.41
CA ILE A 191 1.32 8.28 12.85
C ILE A 191 2.47 9.15 12.28
N GLY A 192 2.14 10.34 11.78
CA GLY A 192 3.07 11.26 11.13
C GLY A 192 3.20 11.04 9.62
N LYS A 193 3.69 12.06 8.92
CA LYS A 193 3.90 12.00 7.47
C LYS A 193 4.97 10.96 7.12
N PRO A 194 4.80 10.17 6.04
CA PRO A 194 5.87 9.33 5.54
C PRO A 194 7.11 10.19 5.26
N LYS A 195 8.23 9.83 5.88
CA LYS A 195 9.53 10.42 5.54
C LYS A 195 10.03 9.69 4.30
N ILE A 196 10.32 10.42 3.22
CA ILE A 196 11.01 9.87 2.06
C ILE A 196 12.37 9.39 2.57
N ILE A 197 12.60 8.07 2.59
CA ILE A 197 13.90 7.52 2.91
C ILE A 197 14.74 7.65 1.65
N THR A 198 15.52 8.72 1.54
CA THR A 198 16.61 8.77 0.56
C THR A 198 17.73 7.87 1.06
N TRP A 199 17.86 6.69 0.47
CA TRP A 199 19.05 5.86 0.65
C TRP A 199 20.20 6.53 -0.11
N SER A 200 21.09 7.20 0.63
CA SER A 200 22.42 7.62 0.17
C SER A 200 23.43 6.51 0.40
#